data_AF-A0A928T9X0-F1
#
_entry.id   AF-A0A928T9X0-F1
#
_cell.length_a   1.000
_cell.length_b   1.000
_cell.length_c   1.000
_cell.angle_alpha   90.00
_cell.angle_beta   90.00
_cell.angle_gamma   90.00
#
_symmetry.space_group_name_H-M   'P 1'
#
loop_
_entity.id
_entity.type
_entity.pdbx_description
1 polymer ?
#
loop_
_entity_poly.entity_id
_entity_poly.type
_entity_poly.pdbx_seq_one_letter_code
_entity_poly.pdbx_strand_id
1 'polypeptide(L)'
;MKTTLDLPGDLVREIKLRTVHEGGKLKDTIAELLRKGLRDRPAKNSTRPSRVKLPLVQCRRAAVLTPDQVAAALLKQETEWHHDAA
;
A
#
# COMPACT_ATOMS: atom_id res chain seq x y z
N MET A 1 -15.49 -3.06 27.55
CA MET A 1 -15.57 -4.36 28.25
C MET A 1 -14.15 -4.85 28.53
N LYS A 2 -13.92 -5.57 29.63
CA LYS A 2 -12.62 -6.17 29.92
C LYS A 2 -12.60 -7.59 29.37
N THR A 3 -11.62 -7.89 28.53
CA THR A 3 -11.44 -9.19 27.91
C THR A 3 -10.06 -9.73 28.27
N THR A 4 -9.95 -11.06 28.33
CA THR A 4 -8.70 -11.77 28.54
C THR A 4 -8.42 -12.55 27.26
N LEU A 5 -7.21 -12.40 26.71
CA LEU A 5 -6.76 -13.05 25.49
C LEU A 5 -5.40 -13.70 25.76
N ASP A 6 -5.28 -14.96 25.43
CA ASP A 6 -3.99 -15.66 25.48
C ASP A 6 -3.20 -15.33 24.22
N LEU A 7 -2.02 -14.73 24.40
CA LEU A 7 -1.13 -14.31 23.32
C LEU A 7 0.25 -14.97 23.51
N PRO A 8 0.90 -15.36 22.41
CA PRO A 8 2.30 -15.80 22.44
C PRO A 8 3.21 -14.76 23.11
N GLY A 9 4.15 -15.22 23.94
CA GLY A 9 5.00 -14.32 24.75
C GLY A 9 5.95 -13.44 23.93
N ASP A 10 6.40 -13.94 22.79
CA ASP A 10 7.15 -13.21 21.77
C ASP A 10 6.31 -12.07 21.19
N LEU A 11 5.06 -12.32 20.81
CA LEU A 11 4.15 -11.28 20.31
C LEU A 11 3.90 -10.19 21.35
N VAL A 12 3.68 -10.58 22.61
CA VAL A 12 3.52 -9.62 23.72
C VAL A 12 4.78 -8.77 23.90
N ARG A 13 5.97 -9.36 23.73
CA ARG A 13 7.25 -8.64 23.82
C ARG A 13 7.38 -7.61 22.70
N GLU A 14 7.03 -7.96 21.47
CA GLU A 14 7.05 -7.02 20.34
C GLU A 14 6.10 -5.85 20.54
N ILE A 15 4.87 -6.13 20.99
CA ILE A 15 3.88 -5.09 21.26
C ILE A 15 4.39 -4.15 22.36
N LYS A 16 5.02 -4.67 23.43
CA LYS A 16 5.62 -3.84 24.48
C LYS A 16 6.72 -2.93 23.94
N LEU A 17 7.61 -3.44 23.09
CA LEU A 17 8.68 -2.63 22.48
C LEU A 17 8.09 -1.50 21.63
N ARG A 18 7.05 -1.80 20.85
CA ARG A 18 6.32 -0.82 20.06
C ARG A 18 5.66 0.25 20.93
N THR A 19 5.00 -0.15 22.01
CA THR A 19 4.39 0.77 22.97
C THR A 19 5.42 1.74 23.58
N VAL A 20 6.62 1.26 23.91
CA VAL A 20 7.70 2.10 24.42
C VAL A 20 8.15 3.12 23.39
N HIS A 21 8.32 2.72 22.12
CA HIS A 21 8.70 3.62 21.04
C HIS A 21 7.64 4.69 20.76
N GLU A 22 6.37 4.31 20.80
CA GLU A 22 5.23 5.21 20.52
C GLU A 22 4.82 6.06 21.74
N GLY A 23 5.45 5.86 22.92
CA GLY A 23 5.17 6.63 24.14
C GLY A 23 3.77 6.39 24.73
N GLY A 24 3.20 5.20 24.51
CA GLY A 24 1.80 4.89 24.80
C GLY A 24 1.57 3.93 25.98
N LYS A 25 0.30 3.56 26.20
CA LYS A 25 -0.08 2.46 27.10
C LYS A 25 -0.30 1.17 26.30
N LEU A 26 0.13 0.05 26.85
CA LEU A 26 0.05 -1.27 26.19
C LEU A 26 -1.38 -1.61 25.72
N LYS A 27 -2.39 -1.31 26.55
CA LYS A 27 -3.81 -1.54 26.22
C LYS A 27 -4.28 -0.75 24.99
N ASP A 28 -3.75 0.46 24.81
CA ASP A 28 -4.16 1.35 23.73
C ASP A 28 -3.49 0.90 22.43
N THR A 29 -2.20 0.54 22.49
CA THR A 29 -1.47 -0.09 21.37
C THR A 29 -2.16 -1.39 20.93
N ILE A 30 -2.52 -2.28 21.87
CA ILE A 30 -3.24 -3.53 21.55
C ILE A 30 -4.59 -3.23 20.88
N ALA A 31 -5.37 -2.30 21.42
CA ALA A 31 -6.66 -1.94 20.83
C ALA A 31 -6.51 -1.37 19.41
N GLU A 32 -5.48 -0.55 19.16
CA GLU A 32 -5.20 -0.01 17.84
C GLU A 32 -4.77 -1.09 16.85
N LEU A 33 -3.89 -2.01 17.26
CA LEU A 33 -3.47 -3.15 16.44
C LEU A 33 -4.65 -4.04 16.05
N LEU A 34 -5.53 -4.35 17.01
CA LEU A 34 -6.75 -5.12 16.73
C LEU A 34 -7.67 -4.37 15.76
N ARG A 35 -7.87 -3.06 15.94
CA ARG A 35 -8.66 -2.24 15.00
C ARG A 35 -8.04 -2.17 13.60
N LYS A 36 -6.71 -2.14 13.49
CA LYS A 36 -6.01 -2.19 12.19
C LYS A 36 -6.23 -3.54 11.52
N GLY A 37 -6.00 -4.64 12.22
CA GLY A 37 -6.22 -5.99 11.69
C GLY A 37 -7.67 -6.29 11.31
N LEU A 38 -8.65 -5.72 12.03
CA LEU A 38 -10.06 -5.87 11.67
C LEU A 38 -10.48 -5.00 10.47
N ARG A 39 -9.83 -3.86 10.24
CA ARG A 39 -10.05 -3.00 9.06
C ARG A 39 -9.36 -3.57 7.82
N ASP A 40 -8.17 -4.12 7.99
CA ASP A 40 -7.46 -4.90 6.99
C ASP A 40 -8.12 -6.28 6.87
N ARG A 41 -9.38 -6.31 6.41
CA ARG A 41 -9.93 -7.55 5.85
C ARG A 41 -8.98 -7.92 4.70
N PRO A 42 -8.30 -9.09 4.75
CA PRO A 42 -7.38 -9.43 3.68
C PRO A 42 -8.19 -9.41 2.39
N ALA A 43 -7.83 -8.49 1.49
CA ALA A 43 -8.23 -8.60 0.11
C ALA A 43 -7.77 -9.99 -0.30
N LYS A 44 -8.74 -10.89 -0.52
CA LYS A 44 -8.52 -12.27 -0.90
C LYS A 44 -7.52 -12.24 -2.06
N ASN A 45 -6.29 -12.63 -1.77
CA ASN A 45 -5.20 -12.89 -2.70
C ASN A 45 -4.57 -11.63 -3.36
N SER A 46 -3.43 -11.19 -2.82
CA SER A 46 -2.39 -10.58 -3.65
C SER A 46 -1.04 -11.19 -3.25
N THR A 47 -0.82 -12.43 -3.67
CA THR A 47 0.46 -13.15 -3.55
C THR A 47 1.42 -12.76 -4.69
N ARG A 48 1.61 -11.46 -4.95
CA ARG A 48 2.77 -11.00 -5.74
C ARG A 48 3.36 -9.73 -5.13
N PRO A 49 4.59 -9.78 -4.59
CA PRO A 49 5.30 -8.55 -4.27
C PRO A 49 5.49 -7.76 -5.58
N SER A 50 5.04 -6.51 -5.58
CA SER A 50 5.32 -5.56 -6.65
C SER A 50 6.83 -5.46 -6.85
N ARG A 51 7.32 -5.75 -8.06
CA ARG A 51 8.73 -5.58 -8.43
C ARG A 51 9.13 -4.12 -8.64
N VAL A 52 8.19 -3.18 -8.53
CA VAL A 52 8.42 -1.76 -8.85
C VAL A 52 8.36 -0.89 -7.60
N LYS A 53 9.26 0.09 -7.54
CA LYS A 53 9.32 1.13 -6.49
C LYS A 53 8.27 2.23 -6.65
N LEU A 54 7.65 2.30 -7.82
CA LEU A 54 6.64 3.30 -8.16
C LEU A 54 5.23 2.72 -7.94
N PRO A 55 4.23 3.56 -7.56
CA PRO A 55 2.85 3.13 -7.44
C PRO A 55 2.31 2.66 -8.80
N LEU A 56 1.65 1.49 -8.79
CA LEU A 56 1.01 0.95 -9.99
C LEU A 56 -0.34 1.61 -10.21
N VAL A 57 -0.51 2.29 -11.34
CA VAL A 57 -1.81 2.80 -11.79
C VAL A 57 -2.56 1.66 -12.48
N GLN A 58 -3.68 1.24 -11.90
CA GLN A 58 -4.55 0.23 -12.52
C GLN A 58 -5.40 0.87 -13.61
N CYS A 59 -5.07 0.58 -14.87
CA CYS A 59 -5.89 1.00 -16.00
C CYS A 59 -7.14 0.11 -16.12
N ARG A 60 -8.32 0.71 -16.36
CA ARG A 60 -9.59 -0.02 -16.55
C ARG A 60 -9.57 -0.98 -17.74
N ARG A 61 -8.67 -0.76 -18.70
CA ARG A 61 -8.47 -1.60 -19.88
C ARG A 61 -6.99 -1.90 -20.03
N ALA A 62 -6.67 -3.13 -20.42
CA ALA A 62 -5.32 -3.48 -20.83
C ALA A 62 -4.97 -2.68 -22.10
N ALA A 63 -3.90 -1.91 -22.05
CA ALA A 63 -3.33 -1.27 -23.22
C ALA A 63 -2.40 -2.27 -23.90
N VAL A 64 -2.88 -2.94 -24.95
CA VAL A 64 -2.01 -3.68 -25.87
C VAL A 64 -1.50 -2.65 -26.87
N LEU A 65 -0.32 -2.08 -26.58
CA LEU A 65 0.34 -1.12 -27.47
C LEU A 65 1.61 -1.75 -28.03
N THR A 66 1.78 -1.62 -29.34
CA THR A 66 3.05 -1.93 -30.01
C THR A 66 4.07 -0.81 -29.76
N PRO A 67 5.38 -1.09 -29.82
CA PRO A 67 6.41 -0.06 -29.65
C PRO A 67 6.22 1.15 -30.58
N ASP A 68 5.83 0.90 -31.84
CA ASP A 68 5.61 1.96 -32.83
C ASP A 68 4.44 2.88 -32.47
N GLN A 69 3.36 2.31 -31.92
CA GLN A 69 2.21 3.09 -31.43
C GLN A 69 2.57 3.96 -30.23
N VAL A 70 3.45 3.47 -29.35
CA VAL A 70 3.97 4.26 -28.23
C VAL A 70 4.84 5.41 -28.75
N ALA A 71 5.75 5.13 -29.69
CA ALA A 71 6.61 6.15 -30.28
C ALA A 71 5.78 7.26 -30.97
N ALA A 72 4.76 6.89 -31.74
CA ALA A 72 3.86 7.85 -32.38
C ALA A 72 3.08 8.69 -31.37
N ALA A 73 2.60 8.09 -30.27
CA ALA A 73 1.89 8.81 -29.23
C ALA A 73 2.79 9.84 -28.50
N LEU A 74 4.04 9.47 -28.21
CA LEU A 74 5.00 10.35 -27.57
C LEU A 74 5.38 11.53 -28.48
N LEU A 75 5.63 11.26 -29.77
CA LEU A 75 5.93 12.29 -30.76
C LEU A 75 4.77 13.30 -30.88
N LYS A 76 3.53 12.79 -30.92
CA LYS A 76 2.34 13.64 -30.97
C LYS A 76 2.25 14.55 -29.75
N GLN A 77 2.47 14.00 -28.55
CA GLN A 77 2.43 14.77 -27.31
C GLN A 77 3.50 15.87 -27.28
N GLU A 78 4.73 15.57 -27.73
CA GLU A 78 5.81 16.55 -27.83
C GLU A 78 5.45 17.68 -28.79
N THR A 79 4.89 17.35 -29.96
CA THR A 79 4.41 18.38 -30.90
C THR A 79 3.32 19.24 -30.28
N GLU A 80 2.31 18.67 -29.62
CA GLU A 80 1.22 19.44 -28.99
C GLU A 80 1.75 20.42 -27.94
N TRP A 81 2.67 19.97 -27.07
CA TRP A 81 3.28 20.84 -26.06
C TRP A 81 4.12 21.97 -26.64
N HIS A 82 4.78 21.75 -27.79
CA HIS A 82 5.55 22.79 -28.45
C HIS A 82 4.68 23.80 -29.21
N HIS A 83 3.48 23.42 -29.67
CA HIS A 83 2.56 24.35 -30.34
C HIS A 83 1.77 25.21 -29.34
N ASP A 84 1.47 24.71 -28.14
CA ASP A 84 0.78 25.48 -27.10
C ASP A 84 1.69 26.53 -26.40
N ALA A 85 3.00 26.47 -26.64
CA ALA A 85 4.00 27.37 -26.06
C ALA A 85 4.41 28.56 -26.95
N ALA A 86 3.81 28.70 -28.14
CA ALA A 86 4.06 29.76 -29.13
C ALA A 86 2.85 30.68 -29.30
#